data_AF-A0A443SJT5-F1
#
_entry.id   AF-A0A443SJT5-F1
#
_cell.length_a   1.000
_cell.length_b   1.000
_cell.length_c   1.000
_cell.angle_alpha   90.00
_cell.angle_beta   90.00
_cell.angle_gamma   90.00
#
_symmetry.space_group_name_H-M   'P 1'
#
loop_
_entity.id
_entity.type
_entity.pdbx_description
1 polymer ?
#
loop_
_entity_poly.entity_id
_entity_poly.type
_entity_poly.pdbx_seq_one_letter_code
_entity_poly.pdbx_strand_id
1 'polypeptide(L)'
;MPNINSVGPRFPFYISGQVVKGFGRGSKQLGIPTANLESQVVNDINLNNGIYYGFSQIQVSTRPFYIVRLTHQKKLLTCHRLKSYKVTVILFQVPESEVKKNAVFSELKQIGDQRVSPIYLMCCSLGTNPYFQNETKSLEVHILNNFGYDFYGCNLRVAICGFIRGEKNFGSLSELIDAINADIEFTKQQLSNEEKWESVKNNEFFIKLV
;
A
#
# COMPACT_ATOMS: atom_id res chain seq x y z
N MET A 1 -32.27 12.06 24.78
CA MET A 1 -30.86 12.13 24.38
C MET A 1 -30.66 11.25 23.17
N PRO A 2 -30.04 11.70 22.06
CA PRO A 2 -29.78 10.83 20.93
C PRO A 2 -28.69 9.81 21.31
N ASN A 3 -28.91 8.57 20.90
CA ASN A 3 -28.10 7.39 21.18
C ASN A 3 -26.72 7.52 20.48
N ILE A 4 -25.64 7.55 21.25
CA ILE A 4 -24.25 7.76 20.78
C ILE A 4 -23.63 6.55 20.05
N ASN A 5 -24.38 5.46 19.88
CA ASN A 5 -23.87 4.19 19.35
C ASN A 5 -24.33 3.83 17.91
N SER A 6 -24.68 4.81 17.08
CA SER A 6 -25.04 4.56 15.67
C SER A 6 -24.27 5.42 14.65
N VAL A 7 -23.03 5.80 14.95
CA VAL A 7 -22.15 6.41 13.93
C VAL A 7 -21.35 5.28 13.32
N GLY A 8 -21.81 4.76 12.16
CA GLY A 8 -21.00 3.86 11.34
C GLY A 8 -19.64 4.48 10.99
N PRO A 9 -18.68 3.70 10.48
CA PRO A 9 -17.35 4.21 10.17
C PRO A 9 -17.44 5.40 9.22
N ARG A 10 -16.80 6.51 9.59
CA ARG A 10 -16.73 7.71 8.75
C ARG A 10 -15.71 7.46 7.65
N PHE A 11 -16.19 7.35 6.41
CA PHE A 11 -15.35 7.45 5.23
C PHE A 11 -15.19 8.93 4.82
N PRO A 12 -14.05 9.32 4.24
CA PRO A 12 -12.86 8.51 4.01
C PRO A 12 -12.04 8.25 5.29
N PHE A 13 -11.47 7.04 5.41
CA PHE A 13 -10.52 6.68 6.47
C PHE A 13 -9.10 6.70 5.92
N TYR A 14 -8.21 7.48 6.54
CA TYR A 14 -6.84 7.68 6.06
C TYR A 14 -5.84 6.89 6.90
N ILE A 15 -4.91 6.22 6.23
CA ILE A 15 -3.85 5.44 6.87
C ILE A 15 -2.58 5.45 6.02
N SER A 16 -1.43 5.55 6.69
CA SER A 16 -0.12 5.49 6.04
C SER A 16 0.77 4.50 6.76
N GLY A 17 1.53 3.69 6.02
CA GLY A 17 2.50 2.79 6.63
C GLY A 17 3.50 2.24 5.61
N GLN A 18 4.54 1.58 6.12
CA GLN A 18 5.54 0.96 5.25
C GLN A 18 4.98 -0.28 4.56
N VAL A 19 5.36 -0.43 3.29
CA VAL A 19 5.05 -1.63 2.52
C VAL A 19 6.01 -2.75 2.91
N VAL A 20 5.47 -3.80 3.52
CA VAL A 20 6.22 -4.98 3.97
C VAL A 20 5.92 -6.19 3.08
N LYS A 21 6.78 -7.21 3.17
CA LYS A 21 6.53 -8.49 2.49
C LYS A 21 5.48 -9.27 3.27
N GLY A 22 4.41 -9.70 2.57
CA GLY A 22 3.44 -10.64 3.12
C GLY A 22 3.96 -12.09 3.14
N PHE A 23 3.07 -13.04 3.47
CA PHE A 23 3.39 -14.46 3.64
C PHE A 23 3.53 -15.26 2.33
N GLY A 24 3.67 -14.59 1.18
CA GLY A 24 4.04 -15.24 -0.09
C GLY A 24 2.94 -16.09 -0.75
N ARG A 25 1.65 -15.78 -0.54
CA ARG A 25 0.51 -16.57 -1.06
C ARG A 25 0.20 -16.42 -2.56
N GLY A 26 1.17 -16.05 -3.40
CA GLY A 26 1.02 -16.17 -4.86
C GLY A 26 0.11 -15.14 -5.56
N SER A 27 -0.36 -14.07 -4.90
CA SER A 27 -1.19 -13.03 -5.54
C SER A 27 -0.53 -12.40 -6.79
N LYS A 28 0.80 -12.28 -6.77
CA LYS A 28 1.60 -11.89 -7.96
C LYS A 28 1.50 -12.87 -9.12
N GLN A 29 1.41 -14.17 -8.86
CA GLN A 29 1.27 -15.19 -9.90
C GLN A 29 -0.12 -15.16 -10.54
N LEU A 30 -1.11 -14.59 -9.84
CA LEU A 30 -2.46 -14.34 -10.35
C LEU A 30 -2.57 -13.03 -11.15
N GLY A 31 -1.48 -12.26 -11.28
CA GLY A 31 -1.50 -10.95 -11.93
C GLY A 31 -2.07 -9.81 -11.08
N ILE A 32 -2.34 -10.06 -9.79
CA ILE A 32 -3.00 -9.12 -8.88
C ILE A 32 -2.08 -8.89 -7.67
N PRO A 33 -0.96 -8.15 -7.84
CA PRO A 33 -0.02 -7.92 -6.75
C PRO A 33 -0.65 -7.12 -5.61
N THR A 34 -0.48 -7.60 -4.37
CA THR A 34 -0.94 -6.91 -3.15
C THR A 34 0.23 -6.41 -2.30
N ALA A 35 0.18 -5.14 -1.92
CA ALA A 35 1.10 -4.51 -0.98
C ALA A 35 0.58 -4.67 0.45
N ASN A 36 1.38 -5.25 1.35
CA ASN A 36 1.00 -5.40 2.75
C ASN A 36 1.47 -4.18 3.54
N LEU A 37 0.61 -3.62 4.38
CA LEU A 37 0.97 -2.57 5.33
C LEU A 37 1.43 -3.16 6.66
N GLU A 38 2.37 -2.49 7.32
CA GLU A 38 2.92 -2.89 8.62
C GLU A 38 1.84 -3.00 9.71
N SER A 39 1.83 -4.12 10.44
CA SER A 39 0.75 -4.49 11.37
C SER A 39 0.51 -3.49 12.50
N GLN A 40 1.53 -2.76 12.95
CA GLN A 40 1.39 -1.77 14.03
C GLN A 40 0.38 -0.68 13.66
N VAL A 41 0.38 -0.22 12.42
CA VAL A 41 -0.55 0.82 11.94
C VAL A 41 -1.95 0.23 11.70
N VAL A 42 -2.02 -1.04 11.32
CA VAL A 42 -3.26 -1.70 10.91
C VAL A 42 -4.12 -2.11 12.11
N ASN A 43 -3.51 -2.37 13.27
CA ASN A 43 -4.23 -2.78 14.48
C ASN A 43 -5.19 -1.71 15.01
N ASP A 44 -4.92 -0.43 14.75
CA ASP A 44 -5.76 0.68 15.19
C ASP A 44 -6.96 0.93 14.26
N ILE A 45 -7.08 0.18 13.16
CA ILE A 45 -8.18 0.35 12.21
C ILE A 45 -9.47 -0.20 12.83
N ASN A 46 -10.39 0.70 13.18
CA ASN A 46 -11.74 0.34 13.64
C ASN A 46 -12.74 0.17 12.48
N LEU A 47 -12.38 -0.66 11.50
CA LEU A 47 -13.23 -1.10 10.39
C LEU A 47 -13.45 -2.62 10.47
N ASN A 48 -14.59 -3.07 9.95
CA ASN A 48 -14.92 -4.50 9.85
C ASN A 48 -14.00 -5.21 8.85
N ASN A 49 -13.81 -6.52 9.00
CA ASN A 49 -13.09 -7.27 7.97
C ASN A 49 -13.88 -7.29 6.66
N GLY A 50 -13.16 -7.25 5.54
CA GLY A 50 -13.75 -7.27 4.21
C GLY A 50 -12.92 -6.55 3.16
N ILE A 51 -13.57 -6.27 2.04
CA ILE A 51 -12.99 -5.62 0.88
C ILE A 51 -13.50 -4.19 0.79
N TYR A 52 -12.59 -3.27 0.53
CA TYR A 52 -12.82 -1.84 0.45
C TYR A 52 -12.20 -1.25 -0.81
N TYR A 53 -12.67 -0.06 -1.19
CA TYR A 53 -12.14 0.70 -2.31
C TYR A 53 -11.67 2.09 -1.88
N GLY A 54 -10.80 2.71 -2.68
CA GLY A 54 -10.43 4.10 -2.49
C GLY A 54 -9.20 4.50 -3.27
N PHE A 55 -8.38 5.37 -2.67
CA PHE A 55 -7.21 5.96 -3.29
C PHE A 55 -5.93 5.58 -2.57
N SER A 56 -4.83 5.54 -3.32
CA SER A 56 -3.50 5.27 -2.79
C SER A 56 -2.45 6.18 -3.41
N GLN A 57 -1.37 6.43 -2.67
CA GLN A 57 -0.21 7.17 -3.15
C GLN A 57 1.06 6.60 -2.54
N ILE A 58 2.07 6.37 -3.38
CA ILE A 58 3.37 5.88 -2.94
C ILE A 58 4.26 7.07 -2.62
N GLN A 59 4.83 7.07 -1.43
CA GLN A 59 5.82 8.04 -0.99
C GLN A 59 7.20 7.36 -0.86
N VAL A 60 8.16 7.92 -1.57
CA VAL A 60 9.56 7.51 -1.58
C VAL A 60 10.40 8.61 -0.95
N SER A 61 11.15 8.27 0.09
CA SER A 61 12.11 9.21 0.66
C SER A 61 13.29 9.40 -0.27
N THR A 62 13.67 10.66 -0.50
CA THR A 62 14.90 10.99 -1.25
C THR A 62 16.13 11.06 -0.35
N ARG A 63 15.96 10.98 0.98
CA ARG A 63 17.09 10.78 1.90
C ARG A 63 17.71 9.40 1.63
N PRO A 64 19.04 9.28 1.53
CA PRO A 64 19.69 8.02 1.19
C PRO A 64 19.41 6.99 2.29
N PHE A 65 18.59 5.99 1.99
CA PHE A 65 18.46 4.79 2.81
C PHE A 65 19.36 3.70 2.24
N TYR A 66 20.35 3.27 3.03
CA TYR A 66 21.29 2.23 2.64
C TYR A 66 20.66 0.85 2.86
N ILE A 67 20.24 0.18 1.78
CA ILE A 67 19.89 -1.25 1.85
C ILE A 67 21.17 -2.05 1.60
N VAL A 68 21.75 -2.59 2.67
CA VAL A 68 22.93 -3.45 2.58
C VAL A 68 22.49 -4.89 2.32
N ARG A 69 22.71 -5.39 1.11
CA ARG A 69 22.60 -6.83 0.82
C ARG A 69 23.95 -7.49 1.11
N LEU A 70 24.07 -8.19 2.24
CA LEU A 70 25.25 -8.99 2.54
C LEU A 70 25.23 -10.24 1.65
N THR A 71 26.21 -10.37 0.75
CA THR A 71 26.28 -11.43 -0.27
C THR A 71 26.62 -12.82 0.27
N HIS A 72 26.66 -13.04 1.58
CA HIS A 72 27.03 -14.35 2.13
C HIS A 72 26.04 -14.98 3.12
N GLN A 73 24.97 -14.30 3.50
CA GLN A 73 23.89 -14.94 4.26
C GLN A 73 22.56 -14.34 3.79
N LYS A 74 21.61 -15.18 3.36
CA LYS A 74 20.27 -14.81 2.87
C LYS A 74 19.39 -14.18 3.97
N LYS A 75 19.84 -13.10 4.61
CA LYS A 75 19.10 -12.40 5.67
C LYS A 75 19.23 -10.89 5.49
N LEU A 76 18.08 -10.22 5.42
CA LEU A 76 17.98 -8.77 5.41
C LEU A 76 18.31 -8.28 6.84
N LEU A 77 19.26 -7.36 6.99
CA LEU A 77 19.53 -6.69 8.26
C LEU A 77 19.45 -5.18 8.05
N THR A 78 18.63 -4.51 8.85
CA THR A 78 18.72 -3.06 9.05
C THR A 78 19.95 -2.78 9.91
N CYS A 79 20.85 -1.90 9.47
CA CYS A 79 22.08 -1.63 10.21
C CYS A 79 22.31 -0.14 10.41
N HIS A 80 22.46 0.27 11.68
CA HIS A 80 22.79 1.64 12.06
C HIS A 80 24.30 1.93 12.14
N ARG A 81 25.20 0.95 11.96
CA ARG A 81 26.65 1.19 11.91
C ARG A 81 27.43 -0.05 11.42
N LEU A 82 28.08 0.01 10.26
CA LEU A 82 29.01 -1.05 9.81
C LEU A 82 30.45 -0.54 9.88
N LYS A 83 31.27 -1.16 10.75
CA LYS A 83 32.73 -1.16 10.64
C LYS A 83 33.16 -2.49 10.01
N SER A 84 33.90 -2.41 8.90
CA SER A 84 34.81 -3.47 8.40
C SER A 84 34.24 -4.70 7.66
N TYR A 85 33.42 -4.52 6.61
CA TYR A 85 33.14 -5.59 5.63
C TYR A 85 33.28 -5.08 4.18
N LYS A 86 33.79 -5.91 3.26
CA LYS A 86 33.72 -5.67 1.80
C LYS A 86 32.26 -5.84 1.36
N VAL A 87 31.52 -4.73 1.42
CA VAL A 87 30.11 -4.65 1.03
C VAL A 87 30.04 -4.07 -0.39
N THR A 88 29.42 -4.79 -1.33
CA THR A 88 28.94 -4.16 -2.57
C THR A 88 27.67 -3.40 -2.21
N VAL A 89 27.82 -2.12 -1.91
CA VAL A 89 26.71 -1.22 -1.62
C VAL A 89 25.99 -0.96 -2.94
N ILE A 90 24.81 -1.54 -3.14
CA ILE A 90 23.91 -1.05 -4.19
C ILE A 90 23.27 0.21 -3.61
N LEU A 91 23.89 1.35 -3.92
CA LEU A 91 23.32 2.66 -3.66
C LEU A 91 22.06 2.76 -4.53
N PHE A 92 20.86 2.72 -3.95
CA PHE A 92 19.70 3.34 -4.60
C PHE A 92 19.78 4.84 -4.37
N GLN A 93 20.83 5.45 -4.88
CA GLN A 93 20.78 6.85 -5.26
C GLN A 93 20.33 6.77 -6.71
N VAL A 94 19.05 7.01 -7.02
CA VAL A 94 18.67 7.16 -8.43
C VAL A 94 19.22 8.53 -8.81
N PRO A 95 20.32 8.62 -9.59
CA PRO A 95 20.82 9.90 -10.03
C PRO A 95 19.70 10.60 -10.79
N GLU A 96 19.61 11.93 -10.72
CA GLU A 96 18.59 12.68 -11.47
C GLU A 96 18.64 12.38 -12.99
N SER A 97 19.80 11.94 -13.48
CA SER A 97 20.00 11.44 -14.84
C SER A 97 19.38 10.06 -15.13
N GLU A 98 19.22 9.17 -14.13
CA GLU A 98 18.51 7.89 -14.27
C GLU A 98 17.01 8.00 -13.98
N VAL A 99 16.56 9.03 -13.25
CA VAL A 99 15.14 9.39 -13.13
C VAL A 99 14.52 9.59 -14.52
N LYS A 100 15.27 10.18 -15.45
CA LYS A 100 14.84 10.35 -16.85
C LYS A 100 14.85 9.04 -17.65
N LYS A 101 15.57 8.01 -17.21
CA LYS A 101 15.67 6.69 -17.87
C LYS A 101 14.65 5.69 -17.36
N ASN A 102 14.24 5.80 -16.09
CA ASN A 102 13.17 5.00 -15.50
C ASN A 102 11.86 5.79 -15.57
N ALA A 103 11.00 5.49 -16.55
CA ALA A 103 9.72 6.14 -16.85
C ALA A 103 8.72 6.25 -15.66
N VAL A 104 9.02 5.56 -14.57
CA VAL A 104 8.30 5.56 -13.29
C VAL A 104 8.56 6.82 -12.48
N PHE A 105 9.81 7.30 -12.47
CA PHE A 105 10.20 8.44 -11.64
C PHE A 105 9.84 9.77 -12.29
N SER A 106 9.50 9.78 -13.60
CA SER A 106 9.03 10.98 -14.29
C SER A 106 7.64 11.43 -13.85
N GLU A 107 6.81 10.51 -13.34
CA GLU A 107 5.49 10.86 -12.80
C GLU A 107 5.54 11.28 -11.33
N LEU A 108 6.65 11.01 -10.63
CA LEU A 108 6.74 11.35 -9.21
C LEU A 108 6.93 12.86 -9.02
N LYS A 109 5.98 13.48 -8.33
CA LYS A 109 6.07 14.87 -7.92
C LYS A 109 7.01 15.00 -6.73
N GLN A 110 7.95 15.93 -6.79
CA GLN A 110 8.76 16.28 -5.63
C GLN A 110 7.96 17.15 -4.65
N ILE A 111 7.98 16.77 -3.37
CA ILE A 111 7.41 17.54 -2.27
C ILE A 111 8.47 17.54 -1.17
N GLY A 112 9.15 18.67 -0.94
CA GLY A 112 10.29 18.78 -0.04
C GLY A 112 11.39 17.74 -0.34
N ASP A 113 11.81 16.99 0.69
CA ASP A 113 12.79 15.89 0.61
C ASP A 113 12.16 14.54 0.19
N GLN A 114 10.93 14.52 -0.32
CA GLN A 114 10.22 13.29 -0.70
C GLN A 114 9.76 13.36 -2.15
N ARG A 115 9.58 12.19 -2.75
CA ARG A 115 8.93 12.01 -4.04
C ARG A 115 7.65 11.22 -3.84
N VAL A 116 6.55 11.71 -4.40
CA VAL A 116 5.24 11.05 -4.30
C VAL A 116 4.72 10.71 -5.69
N SER A 117 4.04 9.58 -5.81
CA SER A 117 3.39 9.18 -7.06
C SER A 117 2.15 10.01 -7.34
N PRO A 118 1.59 9.89 -8.56
CA PRO A 118 0.17 10.16 -8.77
C PRO A 118 -0.69 9.39 -7.76
N ILE A 119 -1.91 9.88 -7.55
CA ILE A 119 -2.90 9.19 -6.75
C ILE A 119 -3.53 8.12 -7.64
N TYR A 120 -3.41 6.85 -7.24
CA TYR A 120 -3.96 5.71 -7.96
C TYR A 120 -5.22 5.19 -7.28
N LEU A 121 -6.13 4.59 -8.06
CA LEU A 121 -7.24 3.81 -7.50
C LEU A 121 -6.70 2.55 -6.82
N MET A 122 -7.38 2.09 -5.78
CA MET A 122 -6.99 0.87 -5.08
C MET A 122 -8.20 0.10 -4.59
N CYS A 123 -8.04 -1.22 -4.51
CA CYS A 123 -8.84 -2.11 -3.68
C CYS A 123 -7.99 -2.55 -2.49
N CYS A 124 -8.59 -2.79 -1.34
CA CYS A 124 -7.87 -3.40 -0.23
C CYS A 124 -8.71 -4.42 0.52
N SER A 125 -8.02 -5.43 1.05
CA SER A 125 -8.57 -6.43 1.96
C SER A 125 -8.08 -6.15 3.37
N LEU A 126 -9.03 -5.92 4.28
CA LEU A 126 -8.78 -5.86 5.71
C LEU A 126 -9.23 -7.19 6.32
N GLY A 127 -8.29 -7.92 6.93
CA GLY A 127 -8.55 -9.20 7.55
C GLY A 127 -7.87 -9.31 8.91
N THR A 128 -8.04 -10.46 9.56
CA THR A 128 -7.35 -10.80 10.81
C THR A 128 -6.41 -11.96 10.54
N ASN A 129 -5.17 -11.87 11.02
CA ASN A 129 -4.21 -12.95 10.91
C ASN A 129 -4.41 -13.95 12.06
N PRO A 130 -4.91 -15.17 11.81
CA PRO A 130 -5.21 -16.15 12.85
C PRO A 130 -3.97 -16.83 13.45
N TYR A 131 -2.78 -16.60 12.89
CA TYR A 131 -1.53 -17.26 13.32
C TYR A 131 -0.84 -16.57 14.51
N PHE A 132 -1.27 -15.37 14.88
CA PHE A 132 -0.78 -14.68 16.07
C PHE A 132 -1.80 -14.82 17.20
N GLN A 133 -1.34 -15.21 18.39
CA GLN A 133 -2.18 -15.35 19.59
C GLN A 133 -2.85 -14.03 20.01
N ASN A 134 -2.36 -12.90 19.48
CA ASN A 134 -3.04 -11.61 19.49
C ASN A 134 -3.63 -11.40 18.09
N GLU A 135 -4.92 -11.10 17.99
CA GLU A 135 -5.65 -10.83 16.74
C GLU A 135 -5.07 -9.62 15.98
N THR A 136 -3.96 -9.80 15.27
CA THR A 136 -3.35 -8.72 14.49
C THR A 136 -4.12 -8.55 13.19
N LYS A 137 -4.59 -7.34 12.91
CA LYS A 137 -5.21 -7.02 11.62
C LYS A 137 -4.15 -6.93 10.53
N SER A 138 -4.54 -7.29 9.31
CA SER A 138 -3.71 -7.17 8.10
C SER A 138 -4.45 -6.39 7.03
N LEU A 139 -3.76 -5.42 6.41
CA LEU A 139 -4.29 -4.62 5.30
C LEU A 139 -3.45 -4.88 4.06
N GLU A 140 -4.08 -5.53 3.08
CA GLU A 140 -3.49 -5.83 1.77
C GLU A 140 -4.08 -4.91 0.72
N VAL A 141 -3.25 -4.11 0.06
CA VAL A 141 -3.67 -3.09 -0.91
C VAL A 141 -3.27 -3.53 -2.32
N HIS A 142 -4.25 -3.69 -3.20
CA HIS A 142 -4.05 -3.82 -4.63
C HIS A 142 -4.22 -2.45 -5.29
N ILE A 143 -3.13 -1.88 -5.78
CA ILE A 143 -3.15 -0.62 -6.54
C ILE A 143 -3.52 -0.96 -7.98
N LEU A 144 -4.52 -0.28 -8.54
CA LEU A 144 -5.00 -0.46 -9.92
C LEU A 144 -4.06 0.25 -10.90
N ASN A 145 -2.79 -0.14 -10.87
CA ASN A 145 -1.76 0.30 -11.80
C ASN A 145 -0.72 -0.80 -11.96
N ASN A 146 -0.20 -0.99 -13.18
CA ASN A 146 0.85 -1.96 -13.44
C ASN A 146 2.23 -1.30 -13.33
N PHE A 147 2.92 -1.56 -12.23
CA PHE A 147 4.26 -1.02 -12.01
C PHE A 147 5.36 -1.87 -12.66
N GLY A 148 5.22 -3.20 -12.70
CA GLY A 148 6.29 -4.09 -13.19
C GLY A 148 7.52 -4.22 -12.27
N TYR A 149 7.52 -3.60 -11.08
CA TYR A 149 8.56 -3.70 -10.07
C TYR A 149 7.97 -3.60 -8.65
N ASP A 150 8.79 -3.96 -7.65
CA ASP A 150 8.44 -3.91 -6.23
C ASP A 150 8.85 -2.60 -5.57
N PHE A 151 8.07 -2.15 -4.59
CA PHE A 151 8.31 -0.93 -3.80
C PHE A 151 8.28 -1.18 -2.29
N TYR A 152 8.80 -2.33 -1.84
CA TYR A 152 8.93 -2.63 -0.41
C TYR A 152 9.79 -1.59 0.32
N GLY A 153 9.41 -1.26 1.56
CA GLY A 153 10.06 -0.24 2.38
C GLY A 153 9.64 1.19 2.05
N CYS A 154 8.97 1.43 0.91
CA CYS A 154 8.33 2.71 0.65
C CYS A 154 7.12 2.90 1.58
N ASN A 155 6.78 4.16 1.85
CA ASN A 155 5.59 4.49 2.61
C ASN A 155 4.39 4.53 1.64
N LEU A 156 3.31 3.82 1.96
CA LEU A 156 2.08 3.82 1.18
C LEU A 156 0.99 4.55 1.96
N ARG A 157 0.45 5.59 1.34
CA ARG A 157 -0.69 6.37 1.83
C ARG A 157 -1.96 5.82 1.22
N VAL A 158 -2.98 5.60 2.04
CA VAL A 158 -4.25 4.99 1.63
C VAL A 158 -5.40 5.81 2.20
N ALA A 159 -6.35 6.15 1.34
CA ALA A 159 -7.65 6.69 1.72
C ALA A 159 -8.73 5.66 1.37
N ILE A 160 -9.28 5.01 2.38
CA ILE A 160 -10.39 4.06 2.23
C ILE A 160 -11.69 4.88 2.11
N CYS A 161 -12.37 4.78 0.98
CA CYS A 161 -13.52 5.61 0.64
C CYS A 161 -14.87 4.91 0.83
N GLY A 162 -14.87 3.57 0.91
CA GLY A 162 -16.09 2.81 1.13
C GLY A 162 -15.87 1.31 1.16
N PHE A 163 -16.90 0.59 1.59
CA PHE A 163 -16.95 -0.86 1.69
C PHE A 163 -17.55 -1.47 0.42
N ILE A 164 -16.95 -2.55 -0.07
CA ILE A 164 -17.48 -3.34 -1.20
C ILE A 164 -18.29 -4.52 -0.66
N ARG A 165 -17.66 -5.40 0.14
CA ARG A 165 -18.25 -6.65 0.63
C ARG A 165 -17.45 -7.25 1.78
N GLY A 166 -18.07 -8.17 2.52
CA GLY A 166 -17.37 -8.96 3.53
C GLY A 166 -16.39 -9.98 2.92
N GLU A 167 -15.59 -10.60 3.79
CA GLU A 167 -14.75 -11.75 3.43
C GLU A 167 -15.62 -12.91 2.94
N LYS A 168 -15.15 -13.63 1.92
CA LYS A 168 -15.84 -14.78 1.33
C LYS A 168 -14.86 -15.93 1.17
N ASN A 169 -15.34 -17.14 1.41
CA ASN A 169 -14.64 -18.36 1.03
C ASN A 169 -14.98 -18.67 -0.43
N PHE A 170 -13.99 -19.11 -1.20
CA PHE A 170 -14.15 -19.50 -2.60
C PHE A 170 -13.86 -20.99 -2.75
N GLY A 171 -14.69 -21.68 -3.54
CA GLY A 171 -14.53 -23.11 -3.79
C GLY A 171 -13.45 -23.41 -4.83
N SER A 172 -13.06 -22.43 -5.64
CA SER A 172 -12.04 -22.56 -6.67
C SER A 172 -11.20 -21.29 -6.85
N LEU A 173 -10.03 -21.44 -7.49
CA LEU A 173 -9.18 -20.30 -7.86
C LEU A 173 -9.88 -19.37 -8.86
N SER A 174 -10.68 -19.91 -9.79
CA SER A 174 -11.43 -19.13 -10.77
C SER A 174 -12.43 -18.21 -10.06
N GLU A 175 -13.22 -18.75 -9.12
CA GLU A 175 -14.18 -17.95 -8.35
C GLU A 175 -13.52 -16.81 -7.57
N LEU A 176 -12.32 -17.06 -7.02
CA LEU A 176 -11.53 -16.03 -6.35
C LEU A 176 -11.13 -14.91 -7.33
N ILE A 177 -10.60 -15.27 -8.50
CA ILE A 177 -10.18 -14.31 -9.53
C ILE A 177 -11.39 -13.50 -10.02
N ASP A 178 -12.51 -14.15 -10.30
CA ASP A 178 -13.74 -13.50 -10.76
C ASP A 178 -14.27 -12.50 -9.73
N ALA A 179 -14.23 -12.87 -8.44
CA ALA A 179 -14.62 -11.97 -7.37
C ALA A 179 -13.69 -10.76 -7.27
N ILE A 180 -12.37 -10.94 -7.39
CA ILE A 180 -11.42 -9.82 -7.36
C ILE A 180 -11.62 -8.90 -8.57
N ASN A 181 -11.84 -9.45 -9.76
CA ASN A 181 -12.13 -8.66 -10.96
C ASN A 181 -13.42 -7.86 -10.80
N ALA A 182 -14.46 -8.45 -10.21
CA ALA A 182 -15.69 -7.73 -9.88
C ALA A 182 -15.45 -6.59 -8.88
N ASP A 183 -14.61 -6.81 -7.85
CA ASP A 183 -14.24 -5.78 -6.87
C ASP A 183 -13.48 -4.61 -7.53
N ILE A 184 -12.58 -4.91 -8.49
CA ILE A 184 -11.84 -3.92 -9.29
C ILE A 184 -12.79 -3.09 -10.15
N GLU A 185 -13.72 -3.73 -10.86
CA GLU A 185 -14.68 -3.03 -11.71
C GLU A 185 -15.65 -2.17 -10.90
N PHE A 186 -16.13 -2.69 -9.76
CA PHE A 186 -16.92 -1.90 -8.81
C PHE A 186 -16.17 -0.66 -8.34
N THR A 187 -14.88 -0.81 -8.01
CA THR A 187 -14.02 0.30 -7.59
C THR A 187 -13.90 1.38 -8.66
N LYS A 188 -13.62 0.99 -9.91
CA LYS A 188 -13.54 1.93 -11.04
C LYS A 188 -14.86 2.68 -11.22
N GLN A 189 -15.99 1.98 -11.13
CA GLN A 189 -17.31 2.59 -11.24
C GLN A 189 -17.58 3.59 -10.10
N GLN A 190 -17.33 3.23 -8.84
CA GLN A 190 -17.57 4.11 -7.69
C GLN A 190 -16.68 5.36 -7.68
N LEU A 191 -15.46 5.25 -8.21
CA LEU A 191 -14.47 6.32 -8.23
C LEU A 191 -14.40 7.09 -9.56
N SER A 192 -15.31 6.79 -10.51
CA SER A 192 -15.36 7.43 -11.83
C SER A 192 -15.80 8.90 -11.79
N ASN A 193 -16.61 9.29 -10.81
CA ASN A 193 -17.05 10.68 -10.64
C ASN A 193 -15.94 11.49 -9.96
N GLU A 194 -15.17 12.24 -10.74
CA GLU A 194 -14.03 13.02 -10.24
C GLU A 194 -14.45 14.12 -9.28
N GLU A 195 -15.50 14.88 -9.58
CA GLU A 195 -15.99 15.99 -8.75
C GLU A 195 -16.34 15.54 -7.33
N LYS A 196 -16.96 14.36 -7.19
CA LYS A 196 -17.28 13.78 -5.89
C LYS A 196 -16.04 13.53 -5.04
N TRP A 197 -14.94 13.11 -5.67
CA TRP A 197 -13.72 12.66 -4.98
C TRP A 197 -12.60 13.71 -4.97
N GLU A 198 -12.86 14.89 -5.53
CA GLU A 198 -11.92 16.00 -5.60
C GLU A 198 -11.42 16.42 -4.21
N SER A 199 -12.32 16.48 -3.23
CA SER A 199 -11.98 16.79 -1.83
C SER A 199 -11.04 15.76 -1.20
N VAL A 200 -11.13 14.49 -1.61
CA VAL A 200 -10.26 13.41 -1.12
C VAL A 200 -8.89 13.51 -1.79
N LYS A 201 -8.84 13.71 -3.10
CA LYS A 201 -7.59 13.85 -3.87
C LYS A 201 -6.79 15.09 -3.45
N ASN A 202 -7.47 16.18 -3.10
CA ASN A 202 -6.86 17.42 -2.62
C ASN A 202 -6.68 17.49 -1.09
N ASN A 203 -7.00 16.42 -0.37
CA ASN A 203 -6.80 16.38 1.08
C ASN A 203 -5.31 16.53 1.42
N GLU A 204 -4.99 17.25 2.51
CA GLU A 204 -3.62 17.46 2.99
C GLU A 204 -2.82 16.16 3.12
N PHE A 205 -3.51 15.06 3.43
CA PHE A 205 -2.95 13.71 3.49
C PHE A 205 -2.22 13.28 2.21
N PHE A 206 -2.66 13.71 1.00
CA PHE A 206 -1.98 13.38 -0.26
C PHE A 206 -1.08 14.49 -0.79
N ILE A 207 -1.30 15.74 -0.37
CA ILE A 207 -0.59 16.90 -0.95
C ILE A 207 0.51 17.46 -0.05
N LYS A 208 0.52 17.16 1.26
CA LYS A 208 1.55 17.59 2.20
C LYS A 208 2.43 16.41 2.64
N LEU A 209 3.62 16.73 3.16
CA LEU A 209 4.43 15.76 3.88
C LEU A 209 3.84 15.58 5.27
N VAL A 210 3.47 14.34 5.60
CA VAL A 210 3.13 13.90 6.96
C VAL A 210 4.38 13.30 7.57
#